data_AF-A0A538RSJ9-F1
#
_entry.id   AF-A0A538RSJ9-F1
#
_cell.length_a   1.000
_cell.length_b   1.000
_cell.length_c   1.000
_cell.angle_alpha   90.00
_cell.angle_beta   90.00
_cell.angle_gamma   90.00
#
_symmetry.space_group_name_H-M   'P 1'
#
loop_
_entity.id
_entity.type
_entity.pdbx_description
1 polymer ?
#
loop_
_entity_poly.entity_id
_entity_poly.type
_entity_poly.pdbx_seq_one_letter_code
_entity_poly.pdbx_strand_id
1 'polypeptide(L)'
;MKRFAGELFRLLSVTFGDFLLRHRLVVVTGVQVGLILSANLIAFGLRFEGEIPSPYMQRMLQGFPIVALIYGMCLWGFGIQRGLWRYVGHHDVARILWASITGAVV
;
A
#
# COMPACT_ATOMS: atom_id res chain seq x y z
N MET A 1 -3.10 5.46 -33.25
CA MET A 1 -2.75 4.91 -31.92
C MET A 1 -2.42 5.96 -30.86
N LYS A 2 -1.60 7.00 -31.12
CA LYS A 2 -1.22 8.02 -30.11
C LYS A 2 -2.38 8.90 -29.58
N ARG A 3 -3.42 9.16 -30.37
CA ARG A 3 -4.58 9.99 -29.99
C ARG A 3 -5.51 9.29 -28.98
N PHE A 4 -5.69 7.98 -29.14
CA PHE A 4 -6.55 7.14 -28.28
C PHE A 4 -6.00 7.02 -26.86
N ALA A 5 -4.67 6.89 -26.72
CA ALA A 5 -4.00 6.87 -25.42
C ALA A 5 -4.20 8.20 -24.64
N GLY A 6 -4.21 9.33 -25.36
CA GLY A 6 -4.41 10.66 -24.76
C GLY A 6 -5.85 10.90 -24.30
N GLU A 7 -6.85 10.45 -25.07
CA GLU A 7 -8.26 10.54 -24.69
C GLU A 7 -8.61 9.57 -23.56
N LEU A 8 -8.09 8.34 -23.60
CA LEU A 8 -8.24 7.37 -22.52
C LEU A 8 -7.61 7.90 -21.23
N PHE A 9 -6.42 8.49 -21.30
CA PHE A 9 -5.76 9.09 -20.13
C PHE A 9 -6.53 10.28 -19.56
N ARG A 10 -7.14 11.13 -20.41
CA ARG A 10 -8.00 12.24 -19.94
C ARG A 10 -9.29 11.75 -19.29
N LEU A 11 -9.97 10.79 -19.91
CA LEU A 11 -11.23 10.24 -19.36
C LEU A 11 -10.99 9.46 -18.07
N LEU A 12 -9.89 8.70 -18.00
CA LEU A 12 -9.45 8.06 -16.77
C LEU A 12 -9.11 9.12 -15.73
N SER A 13 -8.30 10.13 -16.04
CA SER A 13 -7.87 11.17 -15.09
C SER A 13 -9.02 11.97 -14.47
N VAL A 14 -10.01 12.39 -15.25
CA VAL A 14 -11.12 13.21 -14.74
C VAL A 14 -12.09 12.38 -13.91
N THR A 15 -12.47 11.19 -14.41
CA THR A 15 -13.46 10.33 -13.73
C THR A 15 -12.84 9.61 -12.53
N PHE A 16 -11.59 9.13 -12.64
CA PHE A 16 -10.85 8.63 -11.49
C PHE A 16 -10.55 9.77 -10.52
N GLY A 17 -10.22 10.97 -10.98
CA GLY A 17 -9.92 12.11 -10.12
C GLY A 17 -11.04 12.41 -9.12
N ASP A 18 -12.28 12.54 -9.59
CA ASP A 18 -13.44 12.81 -8.72
C ASP A 18 -13.81 11.62 -7.83
N PHE A 19 -13.72 10.39 -8.33
CA PHE A 19 -13.97 9.18 -7.55
C PHE A 19 -12.91 8.99 -6.44
N LEU A 20 -11.64 9.20 -6.79
CA LEU A 20 -10.50 9.16 -5.90
C LEU A 20 -10.58 10.26 -4.85
N LEU A 21 -11.01 11.48 -5.18
CA LEU A 21 -11.14 12.55 -4.20
C LEU A 21 -12.31 12.30 -3.23
N ARG A 22 -13.42 11.74 -3.71
CA ARG A 22 -14.61 11.38 -2.91
C ARG A 22 -14.34 10.23 -1.95
N HIS A 23 -13.65 9.18 -2.41
CA HIS A 23 -13.33 7.99 -1.61
C HIS A 23 -11.84 7.90 -1.23
N ARG A 24 -11.14 9.05 -1.18
CA ARG A 24 -9.66 9.12 -1.04
C ARG A 24 -9.12 8.25 0.07
N LEU A 25 -9.79 8.25 1.21
CA LEU A 25 -9.37 7.49 2.38
C LEU A 25 -9.43 5.99 2.10
N VAL A 26 -10.55 5.52 1.54
CA VAL A 26 -10.78 4.10 1.23
C VAL A 26 -9.81 3.63 0.16
N VAL A 27 -9.59 4.43 -0.89
CA VAL A 27 -8.68 4.04 -1.97
C VAL A 27 -7.22 4.03 -1.49
N VAL A 28 -6.78 5.07 -0.77
CA VAL A 28 -5.40 5.12 -0.27
C VAL A 28 -5.14 4.01 0.73
N THR A 29 -6.04 3.79 1.69
CA THR A 29 -5.90 2.71 2.67
C THR A 29 -5.99 1.34 2.00
N GLY A 30 -6.89 1.14 1.04
CA GLY A 30 -6.99 -0.11 0.29
C GLY A 30 -5.72 -0.44 -0.50
N VAL A 31 -5.14 0.56 -1.18
CA VAL A 31 -3.86 0.43 -1.90
C VAL A 31 -2.71 0.13 -0.91
N GLN A 32 -2.64 0.81 0.23
CA GLN A 32 -1.62 0.56 1.26
C GLN A 32 -1.69 -0.88 1.78
N VAL A 33 -2.88 -1.35 2.17
CA VAL A 33 -3.09 -2.73 2.62
C VAL A 33 -2.73 -3.73 1.53
N GLY A 34 -3.14 -3.47 0.29
CA GLY A 34 -2.76 -4.28 -0.87
C GLY A 34 -1.24 -4.40 -1.03
N LEU A 35 -0.52 -3.28 -0.96
CA LEU A 35 0.95 -3.29 -1.03
C LEU A 35 1.59 -4.09 0.12
N ILE A 36 1.11 -3.93 1.36
CA ILE A 36 1.63 -4.66 2.52
C ILE A 36 1.46 -6.16 2.34
N LEU A 37 0.29 -6.61 1.89
CA LEU A 37 -0.01 -8.02 1.65
C LEU A 37 0.83 -8.58 0.50
N SER A 38 0.93 -7.85 -0.62
CA SER A 38 1.77 -8.25 -1.75
C SER A 38 3.25 -8.33 -1.37
N ALA A 39 3.76 -7.38 -0.60
CA ALA A 39 5.14 -7.40 -0.11
C ALA A 39 5.42 -8.63 0.76
N ASN A 40 4.50 -8.99 1.67
CA ASN A 40 4.62 -10.18 2.50
C ASN A 40 4.55 -11.47 1.68
N LEU A 41 3.63 -11.56 0.71
CA LEU A 41 3.55 -12.69 -0.20
C LEU A 41 4.85 -12.89 -0.99
N ILE A 42 5.41 -11.81 -1.54
CA ILE A 42 6.67 -11.84 -2.27
C ILE A 42 7.82 -12.23 -1.34
N ALA A 43 7.87 -11.70 -0.11
CA ALA A 43 8.89 -12.05 0.86
C ALA A 43 8.86 -13.54 1.24
N PHE A 44 7.67 -14.13 1.42
CA PHE A 44 7.53 -15.57 1.64
C PHE A 44 7.93 -16.38 0.41
N GLY A 45 7.53 -15.95 -0.78
CA GLY A 45 7.95 -16.58 -2.04
C GLY A 45 9.48 -16.59 -2.19
N LEU A 46 10.14 -15.47 -1.91
CA LEU A 46 11.59 -15.35 -1.92
C LEU A 46 12.26 -16.17 -0.81
N ARG A 47 11.68 -16.21 0.40
CA ARG A 47 12.24 -16.95 1.54
C ARG A 47 12.25 -18.46 1.35
N PHE A 48 11.29 -18.99 0.60
CA PHE A 48 11.13 -20.42 0.37
C PHE A 48 11.46 -20.83 -1.06
N GLU A 49 12.13 -19.96 -1.85
CA GLU A 49 12.48 -20.24 -3.26
C GLU A 49 11.28 -20.71 -4.10
N GLY A 50 10.06 -20.25 -3.76
CA GLY A 50 8.80 -20.66 -4.38
C GLY A 50 8.15 -21.95 -3.82
N GLU A 51 8.84 -22.76 -3.02
CA GLU A 51 8.29 -23.98 -2.40
C GLU A 51 7.91 -23.75 -0.93
N ILE A 52 6.73 -23.16 -0.70
CA ILE A 52 6.22 -22.88 0.64
C ILE A 52 5.68 -24.19 1.26
N PRO A 53 6.28 -24.73 2.35
CA PRO A 53 5.78 -25.94 2.98
C PRO A 53 4.43 -25.69 3.66
N SER A 54 3.51 -26.66 3.60
CA SER A 54 2.13 -26.58 4.13
C SER A 54 1.99 -25.97 5.55
N PRO A 55 2.86 -26.29 6.53
CA PRO A 55 2.80 -25.69 7.87
C PRO A 55 3.00 -24.17 7.89
N TYR A 56 3.81 -23.64 6.97
CA TYR A 56 4.10 -22.21 6.88
C TYR A 56 3.00 -21.43 6.14
N MET A 57 2.27 -22.08 5.24
CA MET A 57 1.14 -21.47 4.52
C MET A 57 0.02 -21.04 5.47
N GLN A 58 -0.33 -21.89 6.43
CA GLN A 58 -1.34 -21.57 7.45
C GLN A 58 -0.86 -20.43 8.37
N ARG A 59 0.40 -20.44 8.79
CA ARG A 59 0.96 -19.35 9.60
C ARG A 59 1.00 -18.03 8.83
N MET A 60 1.31 -18.07 7.54
CA MET A 60 1.30 -16.90 6.67
C MET A 60 -0.10 -16.28 6.60
N LEU A 61 -1.13 -17.09 6.33
CA LEU A 61 -2.53 -16.65 6.26
C LEU A 61 -3.05 -16.10 7.60
N GLN A 62 -2.66 -16.72 8.72
CA GLN A 62 -2.99 -16.23 10.07
C GLN A 62 -2.25 -14.93 10.43
N GLY A 63 -1.03 -14.74 9.92
CA GLY A 63 -0.21 -13.56 10.14
C GLY A 63 -0.66 -12.34 9.32
N PHE A 64 -1.20 -12.54 8.11
CA PHE A 64 -1.66 -11.45 7.24
C PHE A 64 -2.59 -10.43 7.89
N PRO A 65 -3.67 -10.81 8.60
CA PRO A 65 -4.53 -9.81 9.26
C PRO A 65 -3.78 -9.04 10.35
N ILE A 66 -2.85 -9.69 11.07
CA ILE A 66 -2.06 -9.04 12.13
C ILE A 66 -1.09 -8.03 11.52
N VAL A 67 -0.34 -8.43 10.49
CA VAL A 67 0.62 -7.55 9.79
C VAL A 67 -0.10 -6.39 9.12
N ALA A 68 -1.24 -6.63 8.46
CA ALA A 68 -2.05 -5.59 7.86
C ALA A 68 -2.59 -4.60 8.91
N LEU A 69 -2.97 -5.08 10.10
CA LEU A 69 -3.40 -4.22 11.22
C LEU A 69 -2.25 -3.38 11.77
N ILE A 70 -1.10 -3.98 12.06
CA ILE A 70 0.06 -3.27 12.63
C ILE A 70 0.56 -2.19 11.67
N TYR A 71 0.87 -2.57 10.42
CA TYR A 71 1.32 -1.61 9.41
C TYR A 71 0.22 -0.60 9.09
N GLY A 72 -1.04 -1.03 9.03
CA GLY A 72 -2.19 -0.14 8.84
C GLY A 72 -2.24 0.93 9.93
N MET A 73 -2.15 0.55 11.20
CA MET A 73 -2.15 1.46 12.35
C MET A 73 -0.94 2.39 12.35
N CYS A 74 0.27 1.89 12.05
CA CYS A 74 1.46 2.73 11.92
C CYS A 74 1.27 3.77 10.81
N LEU A 75 0.92 3.36 9.60
CA LEU A 75 0.71 4.27 8.47
C LEU A 75 -0.40 5.30 8.75
N TRP A 76 -1.45 4.91 9.47
CA TRP A 76 -2.53 5.81 9.92
C TRP A 76 -2.06 6.79 10.99
N GLY A 77 -1.29 6.34 11.98
CA GLY A 77 -0.74 7.18 13.05
C GLY A 77 0.20 8.25 12.52
N PHE A 78 1.00 7.91 11.50
CA PHE A 78 1.85 8.88 10.80
C PHE A 78 1.07 9.77 9.79
N GLY A 79 -0.24 9.55 9.60
CA GLY A 79 -1.10 10.44 8.83
C GLY A 79 -0.74 10.52 7.34
N ILE A 80 -0.10 9.48 6.80
CA ILE A 80 0.36 9.42 5.40
C ILE A 80 -0.81 9.54 4.44
N GLN A 81 -2.04 9.17 4.84
CA GLN A 81 -3.23 9.26 3.98
C GLN A 81 -3.64 10.70 3.64
N ARG A 82 -3.10 11.71 4.33
CA ARG A 82 -3.58 13.10 4.23
C ARG A 82 -2.75 13.99 3.28
N GLY A 83 -1.53 13.59 2.91
CA GLY A 83 -0.52 14.51 2.38
C GLY A 83 -0.08 14.36 0.92
N LEU A 84 -0.62 13.42 0.13
CA LEU A 84 0.06 13.00 -1.12
C LEU A 84 0.03 13.98 -2.31
N TRP A 85 -0.80 15.02 -2.34
CA TRP A 85 -1.22 15.60 -3.64
C TRP A 85 -0.95 17.10 -3.88
N ARG A 86 -0.15 17.80 -3.05
CA ARG A 86 0.29 19.15 -3.46
C ARG A 86 1.78 19.44 -3.36
N TYR A 87 2.46 18.97 -2.31
CA TYR A 87 3.92 19.05 -2.21
C TYR A 87 4.41 17.91 -1.31
N VAL A 88 5.10 16.92 -1.88
CA VAL A 88 5.82 15.92 -1.08
C VAL A 88 7.13 16.57 -0.63
N GLY A 89 7.21 16.95 0.64
CA GLY A 89 8.41 17.52 1.22
C GLY A 89 9.39 16.44 1.70
N HIS A 90 10.63 16.81 1.99
CA HIS A 90 11.60 15.92 2.66
C HIS A 90 11.05 15.35 3.98
N HIS A 91 10.20 16.11 4.66
CA HIS A 91 9.55 15.69 5.90
C HIS A 91 8.53 14.55 5.70
N ASP A 92 7.87 14.46 4.54
CA ASP A 92 6.93 13.37 4.25
C ASP A 92 7.67 12.06 3.99
N VAL A 93 8.81 12.13 3.29
CA VAL A 93 9.70 10.98 3.06
C VAL A 93 10.20 10.43 4.39
N ALA A 94 10.67 11.30 5.29
CA ALA A 94 11.08 10.90 6.64
C ALA A 94 9.91 10.26 7.41
N ARG A 95 8.70 10.78 7.25
CA ARG A 95 7.52 10.24 7.93
C ARG A 95 7.14 8.85 7.44
N ILE A 96 7.21 8.61 6.13
CA ILE A 96 7.02 7.29 5.53
C ILE A 96 8.11 6.33 6.01
N LEU A 97 9.37 6.77 6.05
CA LEU A 97 10.49 5.97 6.51
C LEU A 97 10.30 5.51 7.96
N TRP A 98 9.99 6.45 8.86
CA TRP A 98 9.76 6.14 10.27
C TRP A 98 8.54 5.25 10.47
N ALA A 99 7.44 5.49 9.73
CA ALA A 99 6.27 4.62 9.78
C ALA A 99 6.59 3.16 9.40
N SER A 100 7.38 2.99 8.34
CA SER A 100 7.82 1.66 7.89
C SER A 100 8.77 0.99 8.88
N ILE A 101 9.71 1.74 9.46
CA ILE A 101 10.64 1.21 10.47
C ILE A 101 9.86 0.77 11.71
N THR A 102 8.95 1.61 12.22
CA THR A 102 8.13 1.26 13.39
C THR A 102 7.28 0.02 13.11
N GLY A 103 6.66 -0.07 11.93
CA GLY A 103 5.89 -1.26 11.54
C GLY A 103 6.73 -2.52 11.36
N ALA A 104 8.01 -2.40 11.03
CA ALA A 104 8.92 -3.54 10.88
C ALA A 104 9.53 -4.04 12.20
N VAL A 105 9.63 -3.16 13.20
CA VAL A 105 10.18 -3.49 14.53
C VAL A 105 9.16 -4.21 15.41
N VAL A 106 7.87 -3.90 15.24
CA VAL A 106 6.75 -4.53 15.96
C VAL A 106 6.35 -5.84 15.31
#